data_AF-A0A359EXN6-F1
#
_entry.id   AF-A0A359EXN6-F1
#
_cell.length_a   1.000
_cell.length_b   1.000
_cell.length_c   1.000
_cell.angle_alpha   90.00
_cell.angle_beta   90.00
_cell.angle_gamma   90.00
#
_symmetry.space_group_name_H-M   'P 1'
#
loop_
_entity.id
_entity.type
_entity.pdbx_description
1 polymer ?
#
loop_
_entity_poly.entity_id
_entity_poly.type
_entity_poly.pdbx_seq_one_letter_code
_entity_poly.pdbx_strand_id
1 'polypeptide(L)'
;MERADRPFERDLRARVGVLTAQINALNVELAAVVGSLDAEGGCSGPGYRSPTHWLSVNAGLARTDAARLVRVGARLDQIPTLAEAAYRGEVGLTMLDAAARVSTPENEAAVAEVVLMCSPAQSQRVLASYRRVRERHVDPDPGFDSDPDSD
;
A
#
# COMPACT_ATOMS: atom_id res chain seq x y z
N MET A 1 11.57 -30.02 30.53
CA MET A 1 12.26 -28.72 30.70
C MET A 1 11.48 -27.71 29.89
N GLU A 2 10.50 -27.10 30.54
CA GLU A 2 9.46 -26.27 29.94
C GLU A 2 10.08 -24.91 29.55
N ARG A 3 9.97 -24.55 28.27
CA ARG A 3 10.41 -23.27 27.67
C ARG A 3 9.52 -22.11 28.15
N ALA A 4 9.31 -21.98 29.45
CA ALA A 4 8.54 -20.89 30.02
C ALA A 4 9.43 -19.64 30.09
N ASP A 5 9.16 -18.71 29.16
CA ASP A 5 9.29 -17.26 29.32
C ASP A 5 10.58 -16.75 29.99
N ARG A 6 11.71 -16.87 29.29
CA ARG A 6 12.97 -16.25 29.75
C ARG A 6 12.81 -14.72 29.70
N PRO A 7 13.05 -13.98 30.81
CA PRO A 7 12.86 -12.52 30.86
C PRO A 7 13.50 -11.76 29.69
N PHE A 8 14.70 -12.19 29.26
CA PHE A 8 15.39 -11.63 28.09
C PHE A 8 14.63 -11.79 26.76
N GLU A 9 13.90 -12.91 26.57
CA GLU A 9 13.07 -13.10 25.38
C GLU A 9 11.89 -12.13 25.34
N ARG A 10 11.30 -11.82 26.50
CA ARG A 10 10.23 -10.82 26.62
C ARG A 10 10.74 -9.43 26.24
N ASP A 11 11.92 -9.05 26.73
CA ASP A 11 12.54 -7.76 26.42
C ASP A 11 12.86 -7.63 24.93
N LEU A 12 13.41 -8.68 24.30
CA LEU A 12 13.66 -8.70 22.86
C LEU A 12 12.37 -8.64 22.05
N ARG A 13 11.32 -9.37 22.44
CA ARG A 13 10.00 -9.30 21.78
C ARG A 13 9.40 -7.90 21.84
N ALA A 14 9.46 -7.26 23.02
CA ALA A 14 9.02 -5.88 23.19
C ALA A 14 9.85 -4.93 22.30
N ARG A 15 11.17 -5.13 22.26
CA ARG A 15 12.06 -4.32 21.41
C ARG A 15 11.76 -4.48 19.93
N VAL A 16 11.50 -5.70 19.46
CA VAL A 16 11.06 -5.95 18.07
C VAL A 16 9.77 -5.19 17.79
N GLY A 17 8.77 -5.25 18.68
CA GLY A 17 7.52 -4.52 18.52
C GLY A 17 7.73 -3.00 18.37
N VAL A 18 8.54 -2.40 19.25
CA VAL A 18 8.87 -0.96 19.19
C VAL A 18 9.56 -0.61 17.88
N LEU A 19 10.58 -1.37 17.47
CA LEU A 19 11.31 -1.11 16.22
C LEU A 19 10.41 -1.27 14.99
N THR A 20 9.54 -2.28 14.98
CA THR A 20 8.58 -2.47 13.89
C THR A 20 7.60 -1.30 13.79
N ALA A 21 7.07 -0.82 14.91
CA ALA A 21 6.18 0.35 14.92
C ALA A 21 6.88 1.61 14.38
N GLN A 22 8.13 1.84 14.79
CA GLN A 22 8.95 2.95 14.28
C GLN A 22 9.22 2.83 12.77
N ILE A 23 9.54 1.63 12.29
CA ILE A 23 9.74 1.36 10.86
C ILE A 23 8.44 1.61 10.08
N ASN A 24 7.29 1.20 10.60
CA ASN A 24 6.00 1.42 9.97
C ASN A 24 5.67 2.92 9.84
N ALA A 25 5.88 3.69 10.91
CA ALA A 25 5.69 5.13 10.92
C ALA A 25 6.62 5.85 9.92
N LEU A 26 7.92 5.51 9.93
CA LEU A 26 8.89 6.07 9.00
C LEU A 26 8.61 5.68 7.54
N ASN A 27 8.07 4.49 7.30
CA ASN A 27 7.72 4.06 5.94
C ASN A 27 6.55 4.87 5.35
N VAL A 28 5.52 5.18 6.15
CA VAL A 28 4.41 6.01 5.67
C VAL A 28 4.84 7.46 5.49
N GLU A 29 5.70 7.98 6.37
CA GLU A 29 6.33 9.29 6.22
C GLU A 29 7.18 9.37 4.94
N LEU A 30 8.04 8.37 4.70
CA LEU A 30 8.83 8.28 3.47
C LEU A 30 7.94 8.20 2.24
N ALA A 31 6.87 7.40 2.27
CA ALA A 31 5.92 7.34 1.16
C ALA A 31 5.27 8.70 0.90
N ALA A 32 4.89 9.44 1.94
CA ALA A 32 4.32 10.78 1.80
C ALA A 32 5.31 11.75 1.15
N VAL A 33 6.57 11.79 1.63
CA VAL A 33 7.63 12.64 1.06
C VAL A 33 7.91 12.26 -0.39
N VAL A 34 7.96 10.97 -0.72
CA VAL A 34 8.12 10.49 -2.11
C VAL A 34 6.95 10.95 -2.98
N GLY A 35 5.72 10.88 -2.46
CA GLY A 35 4.52 11.36 -3.15
C GLY A 35 4.61 12.86 -3.46
N SER A 36 5.01 13.68 -2.48
CA SER A 36 5.21 15.12 -2.68
C SER A 36 6.32 15.41 -3.69
N LEU A 37 7.47 14.72 -3.58
CA LEU A 37 8.59 14.88 -4.50
C LEU A 37 8.19 14.54 -5.94
N ASP A 38 7.43 13.46 -6.13
CA ASP A 38 6.93 13.06 -7.46
C ASP A 38 5.92 14.07 -8.02
N ALA A 39 4.99 14.55 -7.19
CA ALA A 39 4.00 15.55 -7.57
C ALA A 39 4.64 16.89 -7.99
N GLU A 40 5.76 17.26 -7.38
CA GLU A 40 6.57 18.44 -7.75
C GLU A 40 7.49 18.18 -8.96
N GLY A 41 7.48 16.97 -9.52
CA GLY A 41 8.33 16.58 -10.64
C GLY A 41 9.80 16.34 -10.27
N GLY A 42 10.16 16.35 -8.98
CA GLY A 42 11.54 16.20 -8.50
C GLY A 42 12.14 14.81 -8.75
N CYS A 43 11.31 13.82 -9.07
CA CYS A 43 11.73 12.50 -9.51
C CYS A 43 11.99 12.40 -11.02
N SER A 44 11.65 13.44 -11.79
CA SER A 44 11.77 13.49 -13.25
C SER A 44 12.98 14.33 -13.67
N GLY A 45 13.70 13.90 -14.70
CA GLY A 45 14.85 14.64 -15.22
C GLY A 45 15.74 13.82 -16.15
N PRO A 46 16.72 14.45 -16.82
CA PRO A 46 17.65 13.75 -17.70
C PRO A 46 18.33 12.58 -16.98
N GLY A 47 18.22 11.38 -17.54
CA GLY A 47 18.79 10.16 -16.96
C GLY A 47 17.86 9.34 -16.05
N TYR A 48 16.68 9.86 -15.68
CA TYR A 48 15.69 9.12 -14.89
C TYR A 48 14.47 8.72 -15.72
N ARG A 49 14.11 7.43 -15.67
CA ARG A 49 13.00 6.86 -16.47
C ARG A 49 11.65 6.91 -15.75
N SER A 50 11.68 7.01 -14.42
CA SER A 50 10.50 7.04 -13.56
C SER A 50 10.91 7.38 -12.12
N PRO A 51 9.95 7.75 -11.25
CA PRO A 51 10.19 7.93 -9.81
C PRO A 51 10.74 6.68 -9.13
N THR A 52 10.26 5.51 -9.53
CA THR A 52 10.83 4.23 -9.08
C THR A 52 12.31 4.09 -9.47
N HIS A 53 12.69 4.49 -10.69
CA HIS A 53 14.09 4.46 -11.12
C HIS A 53 14.95 5.46 -10.36
N TRP A 54 14.42 6.67 -10.13
CA TRP A 54 15.10 7.70 -9.33
C TRP A 54 15.40 7.19 -7.91
N LEU A 55 14.44 6.55 -7.24
CA LEU A 55 14.62 5.98 -5.91
C LEU A 55 15.62 4.82 -5.89
N SER A 56 15.63 3.97 -6.92
CA SER A 56 16.63 2.90 -7.00
C SER A 56 18.06 3.42 -7.15
N VAL A 57 18.25 4.53 -7.88
CA VAL A 57 19.58 5.14 -8.07
C VAL A 57 20.00 5.96 -6.85
N ASN A 58 19.11 6.79 -6.31
CA ASN A 58 19.47 7.82 -5.33
C ASN A 58 19.20 7.41 -3.87
N ALA A 59 18.33 6.43 -3.62
CA ALA A 59 17.95 5.99 -2.27
C ALA A 59 18.34 4.54 -1.96
N GLY A 60 19.04 3.84 -2.88
CA GLY A 60 19.49 2.47 -2.68
C GLY A 60 18.36 1.43 -2.56
N LEU A 61 17.15 1.78 -3.02
CA LEU A 61 15.97 0.93 -2.89
C LEU A 61 15.84 -0.07 -4.03
N ALA A 62 15.52 -1.32 -3.69
CA ALA A 62 15.11 -2.28 -4.70
C ALA A 62 13.87 -1.77 -5.45
N ARG A 63 13.79 -2.08 -6.75
CA ARG A 63 12.71 -1.60 -7.62
C ARG A 63 11.31 -1.86 -7.03
N THR A 64 11.12 -3.02 -6.41
CA THR A 64 9.84 -3.41 -5.78
C THR A 64 9.46 -2.50 -4.62
N ASP A 65 10.41 -2.16 -3.75
CA ASP A 65 10.17 -1.31 -2.56
C ASP A 65 9.95 0.14 -2.99
N ALA A 66 10.77 0.63 -3.92
CA ALA A 66 10.58 1.93 -4.55
C ALA A 66 9.18 2.06 -5.20
N ALA A 67 8.72 1.02 -5.91
CA ALA A 67 7.40 1.03 -6.53
C ALA A 67 6.24 0.99 -5.52
N ARG A 68 6.44 0.42 -4.31
CA ARG A 68 5.44 0.53 -3.23
C ARG A 68 5.37 1.94 -2.70
N LEU A 69 6.52 2.54 -2.37
CA LEU A 69 6.57 3.90 -1.81
C LEU A 69 5.92 4.91 -2.76
N VAL A 70 6.25 4.86 -4.04
CA VAL A 70 5.63 5.72 -5.07
C VAL A 70 4.12 5.53 -5.11
N ARG A 71 3.63 4.28 -5.11
CA ARG A 71 2.19 4.01 -5.21
C ARG A 71 1.41 4.42 -3.96
N VAL A 72 1.97 4.13 -2.79
CA VAL A 72 1.37 4.51 -1.50
C VAL A 72 1.35 6.03 -1.39
N GLY A 73 2.49 6.69 -1.63
CA GLY A 73 2.61 8.15 -1.61
C GLY A 73 1.59 8.86 -2.50
N ALA A 74 1.43 8.39 -3.73
CA ALA A 74 0.47 8.93 -4.69
C ALA A 74 -1.02 8.67 -4.35
N ARG A 75 -1.32 7.93 -3.28
CA ARG A 75 -2.68 7.51 -2.93
C ARG A 75 -3.00 7.60 -1.44
N LEU A 76 -2.16 8.26 -0.63
CA LEU A 76 -2.40 8.37 0.82
C LEU A 76 -3.75 9.03 1.14
N ASP A 77 -4.18 9.97 0.31
CA ASP A 77 -5.49 10.64 0.35
C ASP A 77 -6.68 9.68 0.14
N GLN A 78 -6.45 8.53 -0.51
CA GLN A 78 -7.45 7.49 -0.75
C GLN A 78 -7.48 6.41 0.33
N ILE A 79 -6.55 6.44 1.29
CA ILE A 79 -6.47 5.49 2.41
C ILE A 79 -6.14 6.20 3.76
N PRO A 80 -6.80 7.32 4.10
CA PRO A 80 -6.47 8.11 5.30
C PRO A 80 -6.53 7.29 6.60
N THR A 81 -7.51 6.38 6.74
CA THR A 81 -7.65 5.57 7.96
C THR A 81 -6.42 4.67 8.17
N LEU A 82 -5.95 4.04 7.10
CA LEU A 82 -4.77 3.17 7.16
C LEU A 82 -3.47 3.98 7.24
N ALA A 83 -3.41 5.17 6.64
CA ALA A 83 -2.28 6.07 6.78
C ALA A 83 -2.08 6.50 8.24
N GLU A 84 -3.16 6.91 8.93
CA GLU A 84 -3.12 7.25 10.36
C GLU A 84 -2.68 6.05 11.22
N ALA A 85 -3.22 4.86 10.96
CA ALA A 85 -2.81 3.65 11.65
C ALA A 85 -1.31 3.32 11.41
N ALA A 86 -0.80 3.57 10.21
CA ALA A 86 0.62 3.41 9.91
C ALA A 86 1.50 4.42 10.64
N TYR A 87 1.07 5.68 10.80
CA TYR A 87 1.78 6.68 11.63
C TYR A 87 1.82 6.28 13.10
N ARG A 88 0.79 5.58 13.60
CA ARG A 88 0.81 4.95 14.94
C ARG A 88 1.64 3.67 15.01
N GLY A 89 2.17 3.19 13.88
CA GLY A 89 2.99 1.98 13.78
C GLY A 89 2.21 0.67 13.66
N GLU A 90 0.88 0.73 13.54
CA GLU A 90 -0.02 -0.43 13.55
C GLU A 90 -0.06 -1.14 12.18
N VAL A 91 0.14 -0.39 11.10
CA VAL A 91 0.05 -0.89 9.72
C VAL A 91 1.38 -0.70 8.97
N GLY A 92 1.89 -1.76 8.35
CA GLY A 92 3.12 -1.72 7.55
C GLY A 92 2.90 -1.38 6.07
N LEU A 93 3.97 -0.91 5.42
CA LEU A 93 3.97 -0.46 4.01
C LEU A 93 3.37 -1.46 3.02
N THR A 94 3.59 -2.75 3.28
CA THR A 94 3.07 -3.83 2.42
C THR A 94 1.55 -3.91 2.42
N MET A 95 0.90 -3.62 3.56
CA MET A 95 -0.55 -3.58 3.68
C MET A 95 -1.10 -2.31 3.05
N LEU A 96 -0.41 -1.16 3.24
CA LEU A 96 -0.75 0.09 2.56
C LEU A 96 -0.71 -0.06 1.03
N ASP A 97 0.34 -0.67 0.45
CA ASP A 97 0.42 -0.87 -1.01
C ASP A 97 -0.69 -1.81 -1.52
N ALA A 98 -1.12 -2.79 -0.72
CA ALA A 98 -2.24 -3.64 -1.08
C ALA A 98 -3.57 -2.87 -1.07
N ALA A 99 -3.81 -2.07 -0.03
CA ALA A 99 -5.01 -1.23 0.10
C ALA A 99 -5.07 -0.13 -0.96
N ALA A 100 -3.96 0.57 -1.22
CA ALA A 100 -3.86 1.63 -2.22
C ALA A 100 -4.23 1.15 -3.64
N ARG A 101 -4.09 -0.15 -3.95
CA ARG A 101 -4.46 -0.70 -5.27
C ARG A 101 -5.95 -0.86 -5.49
N VAL A 102 -6.76 -0.85 -4.42
CA VAL A 102 -8.18 -1.19 -4.48
C VAL A 102 -9.10 -0.16 -3.83
N SER A 103 -8.52 0.72 -2.99
CA SER A 103 -9.29 1.73 -2.27
C SER A 103 -9.73 2.84 -3.22
N THR A 104 -10.94 3.32 -2.98
CA THR A 104 -11.57 4.51 -3.55
C THR A 104 -12.24 5.25 -2.39
N PRO A 105 -12.61 6.53 -2.55
CA PRO A 105 -13.30 7.28 -1.50
C PRO A 105 -14.55 6.57 -0.96
N GLU A 106 -15.25 5.82 -1.82
CA GLU A 106 -16.50 5.13 -1.48
C GLU A 106 -16.31 3.82 -0.70
N ASN A 107 -15.16 3.15 -0.84
CA ASN A 107 -14.90 1.86 -0.20
C ASN A 107 -13.81 1.88 0.87
N GLU A 108 -13.18 3.03 1.10
CA GLU A 108 -12.01 3.19 1.97
C GLU A 108 -12.24 2.61 3.36
N ALA A 109 -13.35 2.98 4.00
CA ALA A 109 -13.68 2.53 5.35
C ALA A 109 -13.81 0.99 5.42
N ALA A 110 -14.44 0.37 4.43
CA ALA A 110 -14.60 -1.08 4.37
C ALA A 110 -13.27 -1.81 4.10
N VAL A 111 -12.41 -1.24 3.25
CA VAL A 111 -11.06 -1.77 3.04
C VAL A 111 -10.22 -1.65 4.32
N ALA A 112 -10.30 -0.51 5.01
CA ALA A 112 -9.58 -0.27 6.24
C ALA A 112 -9.99 -1.24 7.36
N GLU A 113 -11.29 -1.45 7.55
CA GLU A 113 -11.85 -2.42 8.52
C GLU A 113 -11.25 -3.82 8.29
N VAL A 114 -11.29 -4.32 7.05
CA VAL A 114 -10.73 -5.63 6.70
C VAL A 114 -9.23 -5.71 6.98
N VAL A 115 -8.47 -4.68 6.62
CA VAL A 115 -7.01 -4.66 6.80
C VAL A 115 -6.63 -4.67 8.28
N LEU A 116 -7.29 -3.87 9.12
CA LEU A 116 -6.99 -3.75 10.55
C LEU A 116 -7.30 -5.03 11.34
N MET A 117 -8.18 -5.90 10.84
CA MET A 117 -8.47 -7.21 11.44
C MET A 117 -7.60 -8.36 10.90
N CYS A 118 -6.74 -8.09 9.93
CA CYS A 118 -5.97 -9.13 9.23
C CYS A 118 -4.46 -9.04 9.51
N SER A 119 -3.79 -10.20 9.53
CA SER A 119 -2.33 -10.22 9.35
C SER A 119 -1.93 -9.70 7.95
N PRO A 120 -0.67 -9.26 7.74
CA PRO A 120 -0.20 -8.81 6.43
C PRO A 120 -0.44 -9.80 5.29
N ALA A 121 -0.24 -11.09 5.54
CA ALA A 121 -0.47 -12.12 4.52
C ALA A 121 -1.97 -12.32 4.23
N GLN A 122 -2.84 -12.21 5.23
CA GLN A 122 -4.29 -12.28 5.05
C GLN A 122 -4.81 -11.06 4.28
N SER A 123 -4.40 -9.85 4.65
CA SER A 123 -4.82 -8.62 3.98
C SER A 123 -4.41 -8.63 2.51
N GLN A 124 -3.16 -8.98 2.20
CA GLN A 124 -2.70 -9.15 0.81
C GLN A 124 -3.56 -10.14 0.02
N ARG A 125 -3.89 -11.30 0.61
CA ARG A 125 -4.68 -12.34 -0.07
C ARG A 125 -6.11 -11.86 -0.33
N VAL A 126 -6.76 -11.28 0.68
CA VAL A 126 -8.14 -10.79 0.58
C VAL A 126 -8.24 -9.67 -0.44
N LEU A 127 -7.36 -8.66 -0.36
CA LEU A 127 -7.39 -7.52 -1.28
C LEU A 127 -6.99 -7.90 -2.71
N ALA A 128 -6.10 -8.88 -2.90
CA ALA A 128 -5.79 -9.41 -4.23
C ALA A 128 -7.01 -10.13 -4.85
N SER A 129 -7.76 -10.90 -4.07
CA SER A 129 -9.00 -11.52 -4.53
C SER A 129 -10.06 -10.48 -4.86
N TYR A 130 -10.26 -9.49 -3.97
CA TYR A 130 -11.19 -8.39 -4.20
C TYR A 130 -10.88 -7.64 -5.50
N ARG A 131 -9.60 -7.30 -5.73
CA ARG A 131 -9.16 -6.62 -6.96
C ARG A 131 -9.52 -7.40 -8.21
N ARG A 132 -9.23 -8.70 -8.25
CA ARG A 132 -9.52 -9.56 -9.41
C ARG A 132 -11.02 -9.66 -9.71
N VAL A 133 -11.86 -9.71 -8.68
CA VAL A 133 -13.32 -9.73 -8.86
C VAL A 133 -13.81 -8.40 -9.41
N ARG A 134 -13.33 -7.28 -8.85
CA ARG A 134 -13.67 -5.93 -9.34
C ARG A 134 -13.24 -5.72 -10.79
N GLU A 135 -12.02 -6.12 -11.15
CA GLU A 135 -11.50 -6.03 -12.53
C GLU A 135 -12.36 -6.84 -13.52
N ARG A 136 -12.92 -7.98 -13.11
CA ARG A 136 -13.82 -8.81 -13.95
C ARG A 136 -15.23 -8.25 -14.09
N HIS A 137 -15.68 -7.42 -13.14
CA HIS A 137 -17.04 -6.84 -13.16
C HIS A 137 -17.10 -5.50 -13.91
N VAL A 138 -15.94 -4.99 -14.35
CA VAL A 138 -15.81 -3.71 -15.09
C VAL A 138 -15.92 -3.90 -16.62
N ASP A 139 -16.23 -5.10 -17.13
CA ASP A 139 -16.64 -5.37 -18.53
C ASP A 139 -17.85 -6.34 -18.53
N PRO A 140 -18.92 -6.18 -19.37
CA PRO A 140 -18.92 -5.56 -20.70
C PRO A 140 -19.93 -4.39 -20.88
N ASP A 141 -19.58 -3.40 -21.72
CA ASP A 141 -20.59 -2.72 -22.56
C ASP A 141 -20.56 -3.43 -23.94
N PRO A 142 -21.45 -4.40 -24.21
CA PRO A 142 -21.66 -4.82 -25.58
C PRO A 142 -22.38 -3.65 -26.24
N GLY A 143 -21.62 -2.82 -26.95
CA GLY A 143 -22.14 -1.70 -27.69
C GLY A 143 -23.45 -2.09 -28.36
N PHE A 144 -24.47 -1.25 -28.13
CA PHE A 144 -25.76 -1.31 -28.82
C PHE A 144 -25.54 -1.68 -30.29
N ASP A 145 -25.81 -2.94 -30.66
CA ASP A 145 -26.09 -3.29 -32.05
C ASP A 145 -27.37 -2.52 -32.37
N SER A 146 -27.19 -1.38 -33.02
CA SER A 146 -28.28 -0.69 -33.67
C SER A 146 -28.63 -1.55 -34.88
N ASP A 147 -29.70 -2.33 -34.77
CA ASP A 147 -30.31 -3.04 -35.90
C ASP A 147 -30.44 -2.05 -37.08
N PRO A 148 -29.82 -2.31 -38.25
CA PRO A 148 -29.95 -1.45 -39.40
C PRO A 148 -31.25 -1.67 -40.19
N ASP A 149 -32.18 -2.49 -39.68
CA ASP A 149 -33.45 -2.77 -40.32
C ASP A 149 -34.62 -2.49 -39.36
N SER A 150 -35.12 -1.26 -39.41
CA SER A 150 -36.50 -0.96 -39.01
C SER A 150 -37.16 -0.26 -40.19
N ASP A 151 -38.13 -0.97 -40.77
CA ASP A 151 -39.03 -0.61 -41.89
C ASP A 151 -39.57 0.84 -41.84
#